data_AF-A0A2A8B8C0-F1
#
_entry.id   AF-A0A2A8B8C0-F1
#
_cell.length_a   1.000
_cell.length_b   1.000
_cell.length_c   1.000
_cell.angle_alpha   90.00
_cell.angle_beta   90.00
_cell.angle_gamma   90.00
#
_symmetry.space_group_name_H-M   'P 1'
#
loop_
_entity.id
_entity.type
_entity.pdbx_description
1 polymer ?
#
loop_
_entity_poly.entity_id
_entity_poly.type
_entity_poly.pdbx_seq_one_letter_code
_entity_poly.pdbx_strand_id
1 'polypeptide(L)'
;MNGNKVLSSFSYWSVLFAPVLFPLIVWILGDHETKGHAKRALWTHLIPGITTFIGIVVLGIMDVGFKQPGTTMAIGAMIMVCICGLISLYFFIWNIVKGIRVIRA
;
A
#
# COMPACT_ATOMS: atom_id res chain seq x y z
N MET A 1 -17.56 14.58 -17.79
CA MET A 1 -16.63 14.18 -16.72
C MET A 1 -15.36 15.00 -16.84
N ASN A 2 -14.82 15.53 -15.74
CA ASN A 2 -13.54 16.24 -15.76
C ASN A 2 -12.39 15.21 -15.80
N GLY A 3 -11.53 15.27 -16.81
CA GLY A 3 -10.42 14.33 -17.01
C GLY A 3 -9.47 14.24 -15.81
N ASN A 4 -9.30 15.35 -15.08
CA ASN A 4 -8.46 15.40 -13.88
C ASN A 4 -9.04 14.57 -12.73
N LYS A 5 -10.37 14.51 -12.60
CA LYS A 5 -11.04 13.67 -11.59
C LYS A 5 -10.93 12.18 -11.92
N VAL A 6 -10.97 11.85 -13.21
CA VAL A 6 -10.75 10.47 -13.68
C VAL A 6 -9.30 10.05 -13.39
N LEU A 7 -8.31 10.84 -13.81
CA LEU A 7 -6.91 10.50 -13.58
C LEU A 7 -6.55 10.41 -12.08
N SER A 8 -7.11 11.30 -11.27
CA SER A 8 -6.94 11.30 -9.81
C SER A 8 -7.59 10.08 -9.14
N SER A 9 -8.79 9.68 -9.56
CA SER A 9 -9.47 8.49 -9.01
C SER A 9 -8.75 7.20 -9.41
N PHE A 10 -8.27 7.10 -10.65
CA PHE A 10 -7.45 5.98 -11.13
C PHE A 10 -6.13 5.86 -10.37
N SER A 11 -5.56 6.97 -9.88
CA SER A 11 -4.37 6.92 -9.04
C SER A 11 -4.61 6.08 -7.77
N TYR A 12 -5.80 6.16 -7.16
CA TYR A 12 -6.17 5.30 -6.04
C TYR A 12 -6.54 3.87 -6.47
N TRP A 13 -7.31 3.71 -7.55
CA TRP A 13 -7.70 2.38 -8.05
C TRP A 13 -6.56 1.57 -8.65
N SER A 14 -5.42 2.20 -8.91
CA SER A 14 -4.19 1.52 -9.31
C SER A 14 -3.75 0.42 -8.34
N VAL A 15 -4.26 0.39 -7.10
CA VAL A 15 -4.10 -0.77 -6.19
C VAL A 15 -4.44 -2.11 -6.84
N LEU A 16 -5.32 -2.12 -7.85
CA LEU A 16 -5.79 -3.33 -8.53
C LEU A 16 -4.88 -3.80 -9.68
N PHE A 17 -4.03 -2.94 -10.23
CA PHE A 17 -3.29 -3.27 -11.46
C PHE A 17 -1.85 -2.74 -11.53
N ALA A 18 -1.55 -1.58 -10.96
CA ALA A 18 -0.21 -0.96 -11.00
C ALA A 18 -0.01 0.01 -9.82
N PRO A 19 -0.02 -0.49 -8.56
CA PRO A 19 -0.10 0.32 -7.35
C PRO A 19 0.99 1.38 -7.22
N VAL A 20 2.19 1.12 -7.75
CA VAL A 20 3.31 2.08 -7.67
C VAL A 20 3.47 2.85 -8.97
N LEU A 21 3.56 2.13 -10.09
CA LEU A 21 3.92 2.71 -11.38
C LEU A 21 2.92 3.75 -11.86
N PHE A 22 1.61 3.45 -11.79
CA PHE A 22 0.58 4.36 -12.28
C PHE A 22 0.53 5.69 -11.50
N PRO A 23 0.39 5.72 -10.16
CA PRO A 23 0.36 6.97 -9.41
C PRO A 23 1.70 7.70 -9.45
N LEU A 24 2.83 7.01 -9.64
CA LEU A 24 4.12 7.67 -9.88
C LEU A 24 4.11 8.48 -11.18
N ILE A 25 3.64 7.88 -12.29
CA ILE A 25 3.53 8.57 -13.58
C ILE A 25 2.62 9.79 -13.47
N VAL A 26 1.43 9.62 -12.87
CA VAL A 26 0.50 10.74 -12.66
C VAL A 26 1.09 11.82 -11.75
N TRP A 27 1.86 11.44 -10.74
CA TRP A 27 2.51 12.41 -9.85
C TRP A 27 3.63 13.21 -10.54
N ILE A 28 4.29 12.66 -11.56
CA ILE A 28 5.32 13.38 -12.31
C ILE A 28 4.68 14.28 -13.38
N LEU A 29 3.74 13.73 -14.16
CA LEU A 29 3.20 14.36 -15.37
C LEU A 29 1.88 15.12 -15.16
N GLY A 30 1.20 14.92 -14.03
CA GLY A 30 -0.08 15.54 -13.74
C GLY A 30 0.00 17.05 -13.48
N ASP A 31 -1.17 17.69 -13.51
CA ASP A 31 -1.36 19.05 -13.03
C ASP A 31 -1.36 19.13 -11.48
N HIS A 32 -1.51 20.34 -10.95
CA HIS A 32 -1.42 20.58 -9.50
C HIS A 32 -2.42 19.72 -8.67
N GLU A 33 -3.68 19.63 -9.13
CA GLU A 33 -4.74 18.89 -8.44
C GLU A 33 -4.49 17.36 -8.52
N THR A 34 -4.19 16.84 -9.70
CA THR A 34 -3.94 15.41 -9.92
C THR A 34 -2.69 14.93 -9.22
N LYS A 35 -1.63 15.76 -9.16
CA LYS A 35 -0.39 15.46 -8.42
C LYS A 35 -0.64 15.25 -6.94
N GLY A 36 -1.49 16.06 -6.32
CA GLY A 36 -1.86 15.91 -4.91
C GLY A 36 -2.49 14.55 -4.62
N HIS A 37 -3.42 14.12 -5.48
CA HIS A 37 -4.07 12.81 -5.36
C HIS A 37 -3.12 11.65 -5.62
N ALA A 38 -2.30 11.76 -6.67
CA ALA A 38 -1.34 10.75 -7.07
C ALA A 38 -0.26 10.50 -6.01
N LYS A 39 0.30 11.57 -5.42
CA LYS A 39 1.25 11.47 -4.30
C LYS A 39 0.63 10.72 -3.11
N ARG A 40 -0.63 11.05 -2.77
CA ARG A 40 -1.32 10.41 -1.64
C ARG A 40 -1.63 8.95 -1.92
N ALA A 41 -2.05 8.62 -3.14
CA ALA A 41 -2.27 7.25 -3.56
C ALA A 41 -0.97 6.44 -3.48
N LEU A 42 0.14 6.97 -4.02
CA LEU A 42 1.46 6.35 -3.96
C LEU A 42 1.86 5.99 -2.53
N TRP A 43 1.70 6.91 -1.58
CA TRP A 43 1.98 6.62 -0.17
C TRP A 43 1.10 5.51 0.40
N THR A 44 -0.20 5.53 0.11
CA THR A 44 -1.11 4.48 0.60
C THR A 44 -0.85 3.11 -0.03
N HIS A 45 -0.22 3.04 -1.20
CA HIS A 45 0.21 1.78 -1.82
C HIS A 45 1.57 1.30 -1.31
N LEU A 46 2.47 2.22 -0.96
CA LEU A 46 3.79 1.89 -0.43
C LEU A 46 3.75 1.40 1.01
N ILE A 47 2.84 1.94 1.85
CA ILE A 47 2.77 1.56 3.27
C ILE A 47 2.63 0.04 3.48
N PRO A 48 1.69 -0.68 2.81
CA PRO A 48 1.63 -2.14 2.90
C PRO A 48 2.94 -2.85 2.55
N GLY A 49 3.64 -2.38 1.51
CA GLY A 49 4.93 -2.93 1.10
C GLY A 49 6.03 -2.68 2.13
N ILE A 50 6.11 -1.46 2.68
CA ILE A 50 7.07 -1.08 3.73
C ILE A 50 6.81 -1.90 5.00
N THR A 51 5.55 -2.04 5.42
CA THR A 51 5.18 -2.86 6.58
C THR A 51 5.60 -4.31 6.39
N THR A 52 5.36 -4.88 5.20
CA THR A 52 5.76 -6.25 4.89
C THR A 52 7.29 -6.41 4.90
N PHE A 53 8.01 -5.44 4.34
CA PHE A 53 9.48 -5.45 4.34
C PHE A 53 10.05 -5.40 5.77
N ILE A 54 9.55 -4.49 6.60
CA ILE A 54 9.93 -4.42 8.03
C ILE A 54 9.63 -5.75 8.72
N GLY A 55 8.47 -6.33 8.43
CA GLY A 55 8.07 -7.61 9.01
C GLY A 55 9.04 -8.75 8.70
N ILE A 56 9.47 -8.86 7.44
CA ILE A 56 10.47 -9.87 7.01
C ILE A 56 11.81 -9.64 7.71
N VAL A 57 12.27 -8.39 7.81
CA VAL A 57 13.53 -8.06 8.51
C VAL A 57 13.45 -8.46 9.98
N VAL A 58 12.34 -8.17 10.66
CA VAL A 58 12.12 -8.55 12.07
C VAL A 58 12.16 -10.06 12.23
N LEU A 59 11.47 -10.82 11.37
CA LEU A 59 11.48 -12.29 11.42
C LEU A 59 12.89 -12.86 11.20
N GLY A 60 13.65 -12.31 10.25
CA GLY A 60 15.03 -12.73 9.99
C GLY A 60 15.97 -12.50 11.17
N ILE A 61 15.81 -11.38 11.89
CA ILE A 61 16.59 -11.11 13.11
C ILE A 61 16.22 -12.07 14.24
N MET A 62 14.92 -12.38 14.39
CA MET A 62 14.46 -13.32 15.42
C MET A 62 15.05 -14.73 15.21
N ASP A 63 15.14 -15.21 13.98
CA ASP A 63 15.67 -16.56 13.68
C ASP A 63 17.08 -16.80 14.27
N VAL A 64 17.94 -15.78 14.22
CA VAL A 64 19.33 -15.87 14.69
C VAL A 64 19.45 -15.84 16.22
N GLY A 65 18.44 -15.33 16.93
CA GLY A 65 18.52 -15.03 18.38
C GLY A 65 17.94 -16.08 19.34
N PHE A 66 17.14 -17.05 18.86
CA PHE A 66 16.39 -17.96 19.73
C PHE A 66 16.95 -19.40 19.75
N LYS A 67 16.82 -20.07 20.91
CA LYS A 67 17.26 -21.47 21.11
C LYS A 67 16.36 -22.51 20.42
N GLN A 68 15.13 -22.15 20.05
CA GLN A 68 14.18 -22.97 19.29
C GLN A 68 13.68 -22.21 18.05
N PRO A 69 14.55 -22.01 17.05
CA PRO A 69 14.27 -21.10 15.93
C PRO A 69 13.03 -21.50 15.11
N GLY A 70 12.82 -22.80 14.87
CA GLY A 70 11.70 -23.28 14.04
C GLY A 70 10.30 -22.95 14.57
N THR A 71 10.03 -23.22 15.85
CA THR A 71 8.71 -22.94 16.46
C THR A 71 8.49 -21.44 16.63
N THR A 72 9.51 -20.70 17.06
CA THR A 72 9.43 -19.24 17.22
C THR A 72 9.21 -18.53 15.88
N MET A 73 9.90 -18.94 14.82
CA MET A 73 9.68 -18.43 13.46
C MET A 73 8.26 -18.69 12.98
N ALA A 74 7.73 -19.90 13.16
CA ALA A 74 6.38 -20.23 12.71
C ALA A 74 5.31 -19.34 13.37
N ILE A 75 5.38 -19.18 14.70
CA ILE A 75 4.45 -18.33 15.45
C ILE A 75 4.63 -16.86 15.06
N GLY A 76 5.88 -16.39 14.97
CA GLY A 76 6.18 -15.01 14.57
C GLY A 76 5.67 -14.69 13.16
N ALA A 77 5.88 -15.60 12.21
CA ALA A 77 5.40 -15.46 10.84
C ALA A 77 3.87 -15.38 10.77
N MET A 78 3.16 -16.23 11.52
CA MET A 78 1.70 -16.19 11.59
C MET A 78 1.18 -14.84 12.10
N ILE A 79 1.77 -14.33 13.19
CA ILE A 79 1.42 -13.02 13.75
C ILE A 79 1.71 -11.91 12.72
N MET A 80 2.88 -11.96 12.08
CA MET A 80 3.30 -10.96 11.09
C MET A 80 2.38 -10.94 9.87
N VAL A 81 1.99 -12.11 9.35
CA VAL A 81 1.05 -12.23 8.23
C VAL A 81 -0.30 -11.63 8.59
N CYS A 82 -0.81 -11.90 9.80
CA CYS A 82 -2.06 -11.29 10.27
C CYS A 82 -1.97 -9.75 10.31
N ILE A 83 -0.90 -9.20 10.88
CA ILE A 83 -0.71 -7.74 10.98
C ILE A 83 -0.58 -7.11 9.59
N CYS A 84 0.29 -7.66 8.73
CA CYS A 84 0.50 -7.16 7.38
C CYS A 84 -0.77 -7.28 6.53
N GLY A 85 -1.51 -8.38 6.68
CA GLY A 85 -2.79 -8.60 6.01
C GLY A 85 -3.84 -7.57 6.40
N LEU A 86 -3.98 -7.26 7.69
CA LEU A 86 -4.92 -6.24 8.17
C LEU A 86 -4.56 -4.84 7.67
N ILE A 87 -3.28 -4.46 7.71
CA ILE A 87 -2.81 -3.16 7.20
C ILE A 87 -3.04 -3.07 5.69
N SER A 88 -2.71 -4.13 4.95
CA SER A 88 -2.94 -4.20 3.50
C SER A 88 -4.42 -4.09 3.17
N LEU A 89 -5.29 -4.80 3.88
CA LEU A 89 -6.74 -4.74 3.70
C LEU A 89 -7.30 -3.34 3.98
N TYR A 90 -6.85 -2.70 5.05
CA TYR A 90 -7.24 -1.34 5.39
C TYR A 90 -6.89 -0.36 4.26
N PHE A 91 -5.63 -0.36 3.79
CA PHE A 91 -5.20 0.54 2.73
C PHE A 91 -5.83 0.20 1.38
N PHE A 92 -6.09 -1.08 1.11
CA PHE A 92 -6.83 -1.51 -0.07
C PHE A 92 -8.23 -0.88 -0.10
N ILE A 93 -9.02 -1.08 0.96
CA ILE A 93 -10.38 -0.52 1.06
C ILE A 93 -10.33 1.00 1.00
N TRP A 94 -9.40 1.63 1.72
CA TRP A 94 -9.21 3.07 1.70
C TRP A 94 -9.01 3.62 0.29
N ASN A 95 -8.15 2.99 -0.51
CA ASN A 95 -7.90 3.39 -1.89
C ASN A 95 -9.14 3.24 -2.77
N ILE A 96 -9.88 2.13 -2.67
CA ILE A 96 -11.12 1.94 -3.43
C ILE A 96 -12.14 3.02 -3.10
N VAL A 97 -12.43 3.21 -1.80
CA VAL A 97 -13.40 4.21 -1.33
C VAL A 97 -12.97 5.62 -1.72
N LYS A 98 -11.69 5.94 -1.62
CA LYS A 98 -11.18 7.26 -1.96
C LYS A 98 -11.25 7.57 -3.45
N GLY A 99 -10.95 6.59 -4.32
CA GLY A 99 -11.15 6.74 -5.76
C GLY A 99 -12.61 7.06 -6.10
N ILE A 100 -13.57 6.37 -5.47
CA ILE A 100 -15.01 6.64 -5.64
C ILE A 100 -15.40 8.05 -5.17
N ARG A 101 -14.84 8.53 -4.06
CA ARG A 101 -15.10 9.90 -3.58
C ARG A 101 -14.55 10.95 -4.54
N VAL A 102 -13.34 10.76 -5.06
CA VAL A 102 -12.68 11.74 -5.96
C VAL A 102 -13.39 11.85 -7.30
N ILE A 103 -13.90 10.75 -7.87
CA ILE A 103 -14.61 10.80 -9.15
C ILE A 103 -16.02 11.43 -9.05
N ARG A 104 -16.63 11.39 -7.85
CA ARG A 104 -17.97 11.92 -7.57
C ARG A 104 -17.98 13.35 -7.04
N ALA A 105 -16.88 13.80 -6.44
CA ALA A 105 -16.65 15.22 -6.14
C ALA A 105 -16.69 16.04 -7.43
#